data_AF-K1TL06-F1
#
_entry.id   AF-K1TL06-F1
#
_cell.length_a   1.000
_cell.length_b   1.000
_cell.length_c   1.000
_cell.angle_alpha   90.00
_cell.angle_beta   90.00
_cell.angle_gamma   90.00
#
_symmetry.space_group_name_H-M   'P 1'
#
loop_
_entity.id
_entity.type
_entity.pdbx_description
1 polymer ?
#
loop_
_entity_poly.entity_id
_entity_poly.type
_entity_poly.pdbx_seq_one_letter_code
_entity_poly.pdbx_strand_id
1 'polypeptide(L)'
;VTEGLENRIFNAVRESTGIDEIYEHIKTKRYTLSRIRRIIIKSYLGITKEYSKDVPYIRILGFNDKSKDLLSKMKKSADLPIISKYSDIKKLDDFGKKLFELECRCTDLYNLGYKNPLPCGTEQRSQIIIKNQ
;
A
#
# COMPACT_ATOMS: atom_id res chain seq x y z
N VAL A 1 -14.55 -3.69 9.72
CA VAL A 1 -14.77 -3.44 11.16
C VAL A 1 -16.13 -4.00 11.49
N THR A 2 -16.29 -4.66 12.64
CA THR A 2 -17.50 -5.43 12.99
C THR A 2 -17.78 -5.29 14.47
N GLU A 3 -19.07 -5.37 14.83
CA GLU A 3 -19.55 -5.64 16.20
C GLU A 3 -19.03 -4.66 17.26
N GLY A 4 -19.22 -3.36 17.04
CA GLY A 4 -18.93 -2.31 18.02
C GLY A 4 -17.45 -1.97 18.18
N LEU A 5 -16.55 -2.63 17.43
CA LEU A 5 -15.13 -2.28 17.41
C LEU A 5 -14.92 -0.86 16.87
N GLU A 6 -15.75 -0.41 15.94
CA GLU A 6 -15.79 0.95 15.42
C GLU A 6 -15.98 2.00 16.52
N ASN A 7 -16.91 1.77 17.46
CA ASN A 7 -17.17 2.68 18.58
C ASN A 7 -15.97 2.75 19.53
N ARG A 8 -15.34 1.60 19.80
CA ARG A 8 -14.13 1.54 20.63
C ARG A 8 -12.96 2.28 19.97
N ILE A 9 -12.77 2.10 18.66
CA ILE A 9 -11.76 2.85 17.90
C ILE A 9 -12.05 4.35 18.00
N PHE A 10 -13.30 4.75 17.76
CA PHE A 10 -13.73 6.15 17.79
C PHE A 10 -13.47 6.82 19.15
N ASN A 11 -13.76 6.14 20.26
CA ASN A 11 -13.50 6.69 21.60
C ASN A 11 -11.99 6.74 21.88
N ALA A 12 -11.27 5.65 21.58
CA ALA A 12 -9.82 5.58 21.82
C ALA A 12 -9.06 6.71 21.12
N VAL A 13 -9.39 7.03 19.86
CA VAL A 13 -8.71 8.13 19.14
C VAL A 13 -9.03 9.52 19.68
N ARG A 14 -10.10 9.69 20.46
CA ARG A 14 -10.48 10.98 21.09
C ARG A 14 -9.87 11.16 22.48
N GLU A 15 -9.56 10.06 23.14
CA GLU A 15 -9.06 10.03 24.52
C GLU A 15 -7.53 9.88 24.58
N SER A 16 -6.91 9.43 23.50
CA SER A 16 -5.47 9.17 23.44
C SER A 16 -4.69 10.26 22.69
N THR A 17 -3.43 10.44 23.07
CA THR A 17 -2.49 11.37 22.42
C THR A 17 -1.37 10.66 21.67
N GLY A 18 -1.24 9.33 21.85
CA GLY A 18 -0.26 8.49 21.19
C GLY A 18 -0.85 7.24 20.53
N ILE A 19 -0.14 6.71 19.53
CA ILE A 19 -0.59 5.50 18.82
C ILE A 19 -0.59 4.25 19.71
N ASP A 20 0.34 4.17 20.67
CA ASP A 20 0.41 3.05 21.61
C ASP A 20 -0.76 3.08 22.60
N GLU A 21 -1.14 4.26 23.12
CA GLU A 21 -2.34 4.44 23.95
C GLU A 21 -3.62 4.05 23.19
N ILE A 22 -3.73 4.47 21.92
CA ILE A 22 -4.84 4.06 21.05
C ILE A 22 -4.93 2.53 20.98
N TYR A 23 -3.79 1.86 20.80
CA TYR A 23 -3.77 0.39 20.73
C TYR A 23 -4.18 -0.26 22.05
N GLU A 24 -3.73 0.27 23.19
CA GLU A 24 -4.06 -0.24 24.51
C GLU A 24 -5.56 -0.09 24.80
N HIS A 25 -6.15 1.08 24.53
CA HIS A 25 -7.58 1.32 24.71
C HIS A 25 -8.47 0.45 23.80
N ILE A 26 -7.98 0.06 22.62
CA ILE A 26 -8.74 -0.81 21.70
C ILE A 26 -8.57 -2.30 22.04
N LYS A 27 -7.44 -2.69 22.62
CA LYS A 27 -7.06 -4.10 22.84
C LYS A 27 -8.05 -4.81 23.77
N THR A 28 -8.48 -5.99 23.34
CA THR A 28 -9.34 -6.88 24.13
C THR A 28 -8.90 -8.32 23.95
N LYS A 29 -9.38 -9.25 24.78
CA LYS A 29 -9.14 -10.69 24.59
C LYS A 29 -9.62 -11.19 23.21
N ARG A 30 -10.65 -10.56 22.65
CA ARG A 30 -11.27 -10.94 21.38
C ARG A 30 -10.46 -10.52 20.15
N TYR A 31 -9.74 -9.40 20.22
CA TYR A 31 -9.06 -8.81 19.07
C TYR A 31 -7.55 -8.74 19.28
N THR A 32 -6.81 -9.43 18.42
CA THR A 32 -5.34 -9.38 18.44
C THR A 32 -4.84 -7.99 18.08
N LEU A 33 -3.69 -7.60 18.65
CA LEU A 33 -3.06 -6.32 18.36
C LEU A 33 -2.75 -6.14 16.86
N SER A 34 -2.34 -7.21 16.17
CA SER A 34 -2.10 -7.18 14.73
C SER A 34 -3.37 -6.88 13.92
N ARG A 35 -4.54 -7.35 14.37
CA ARG A 35 -5.83 -7.00 13.74
C ARG A 35 -6.14 -5.52 13.94
N ILE A 36 -5.94 -5.00 15.15
CA ILE A 36 -6.19 -3.59 15.50
C ILE A 36 -5.28 -2.67 14.68
N ARG A 37 -3.97 -2.93 14.67
CA ARG A 37 -2.98 -2.20 13.86
C ARG A 37 -3.37 -2.14 12.38
N ARG A 38 -3.78 -3.29 11.80
CA ARG A 38 -4.24 -3.35 10.41
C ARG A 38 -5.50 -2.54 10.16
N ILE A 39 -6.44 -2.50 11.11
CA ILE A 39 -7.66 -1.69 10.95
C ILE A 39 -7.29 -0.21 10.96
N ILE A 40 -6.52 0.25 11.93
CA ILE A 40 -6.13 1.65 12.07
C ILE A 40 -5.35 2.13 10.86
N ILE A 41 -4.34 1.38 10.41
CA ILE A 41 -3.55 1.77 9.24
C ILE A 41 -4.39 1.77 7.96
N LYS A 42 -5.28 0.80 7.76
CA LYS A 42 -6.20 0.80 6.62
C LYS A 42 -7.15 2.00 6.66
N SER A 43 -7.67 2.35 7.82
CA SER A 43 -8.50 3.55 8.01
C SER A 43 -7.74 4.84 7.69
N TYR A 44 -6.52 4.99 8.22
CA TYR A 44 -5.65 6.14 7.95
C TYR A 44 -5.30 6.26 6.46
N LEU A 45 -4.95 5.14 5.83
CA LEU A 45 -4.61 5.07 4.42
C LEU A 45 -5.85 5.07 3.50
N GLY A 46 -7.08 5.13 4.02
CA GLY A 46 -8.31 5.09 3.21
C GLY A 46 -8.50 3.80 2.39
N ILE A 47 -7.94 2.68 2.87
CA ILE A 47 -8.08 1.36 2.23
C ILE A 47 -9.41 0.75 2.67
N THR A 48 -10.43 0.91 1.83
CA THR A 48 -11.77 0.36 2.05
C THR A 48 -11.92 -1.07 1.49
N LYS A 49 -13.10 -1.67 1.66
CA LYS A 49 -13.41 -3.01 1.12
C LYS A 49 -13.33 -3.07 -0.41
N GLU A 50 -13.50 -1.95 -1.11
CA GLU A 50 -13.46 -1.91 -2.58
C GLU A 50 -12.10 -2.36 -3.15
N TYR A 51 -11.02 -2.17 -2.38
CA TYR A 51 -9.66 -2.58 -2.74
C TYR A 51 -9.32 -4.01 -2.33
N SER A 52 -10.32 -4.79 -1.88
CA SER A 52 -10.14 -6.22 -1.53
C SER A 52 -10.41 -7.15 -2.72
N LYS A 53 -10.48 -6.59 -3.93
CA LYS A 53 -10.65 -7.32 -5.20
C LYS A 53 -9.34 -7.97 -5.66
N ASP A 54 -9.43 -8.72 -6.75
CA ASP A 54 -8.28 -9.29 -7.45
C ASP A 54 -7.26 -8.21 -7.84
N VAL A 55 -5.99 -8.63 -7.90
CA VAL A 55 -4.87 -7.74 -8.19
C VAL A 55 -4.87 -7.37 -9.68
N PRO A 56 -4.94 -6.08 -10.06
CA PRO A 56 -5.14 -5.68 -11.45
C PRO A 56 -3.85 -5.62 -12.28
N TYR A 57 -2.67 -5.69 -11.66
CA TYR A 57 -1.39 -5.60 -12.36
C TYR A 57 -0.23 -6.18 -11.56
N ILE A 58 0.89 -6.43 -12.26
CA ILE A 58 2.17 -6.81 -11.67
C ILE A 58 3.09 -5.60 -11.69
N ARG A 59 3.55 -5.16 -10.51
CA ARG A 59 4.47 -4.04 -10.38
C ARG A 59 5.91 -4.50 -10.19
N ILE A 60 6.80 -4.11 -11.11
CA ILE A 60 8.23 -4.38 -10.97
C ILE A 60 8.87 -3.28 -10.12
N LEU A 61 9.43 -3.65 -8.98
CA LEU A 61 10.19 -2.73 -8.10
C LEU A 61 11.70 -2.79 -8.35
N GLY A 62 12.20 -3.97 -8.70
CA GLY A 62 13.62 -4.20 -8.97
C GLY A 62 13.88 -5.59 -9.51
N PHE A 63 15.01 -5.76 -10.20
CA PHE A 63 15.49 -7.06 -10.70
C PHE A 63 17.02 -7.08 -10.79
N ASN A 64 17.60 -8.27 -10.92
CA ASN A 64 19.04 -8.44 -11.16
C ASN A 64 19.30 -8.77 -12.63
N ASP A 65 20.53 -8.55 -13.11
CA ASP A 65 20.86 -8.76 -14.54
C ASP A 65 20.58 -10.17 -15.03
N LYS A 66 20.80 -11.19 -14.19
CA LYS A 66 20.53 -12.60 -14.50
C LYS A 66 19.05 -12.90 -14.80
N SER A 67 18.14 -12.07 -14.31
CA SER A 67 16.69 -12.24 -14.47
C SER A 67 16.08 -11.43 -15.63
N LYS A 68 16.89 -10.69 -16.39
CA LYS A 68 16.42 -9.83 -17.49
C LYS A 68 15.69 -10.62 -18.59
N ASP A 69 16.20 -11.79 -18.94
CA ASP A 69 15.59 -12.66 -19.95
C ASP A 69 14.26 -13.25 -19.47
N LEU A 70 14.19 -13.62 -18.20
CA LEU A 70 12.94 -14.09 -17.58
C LEU A 70 11.89 -12.97 -17.58
N LEU A 71 12.28 -11.74 -17.24
CA LEU A 71 11.38 -10.59 -17.24
C LEU A 71 10.84 -10.28 -18.64
N SER A 72 11.68 -10.42 -19.67
CA SER A 72 11.27 -10.29 -21.07
C SER A 72 10.23 -11.33 -21.47
N LYS A 73 10.40 -12.58 -21.03
CA LYS A 73 9.43 -13.66 -21.26
C LYS A 73 8.12 -13.37 -20.52
N MET A 74 8.18 -12.99 -19.24
CA MET A 74 7.00 -12.65 -18.44
C MET A 74 6.18 -11.52 -19.05
N LYS A 75 6.82 -10.47 -19.59
CA LYS A 75 6.13 -9.37 -20.28
C LYS A 75 5.31 -9.82 -21.50
N LYS A 76 5.62 -10.98 -22.09
CA LYS A 76 4.90 -11.55 -23.24
C LYS A 76 3.84 -12.57 -22.83
N SER A 77 4.01 -13.23 -21.69
CA SER A 77 3.20 -14.39 -21.30
C SER A 77 2.33 -14.18 -20.05
N ALA A 78 2.47 -13.06 -19.34
CA ALA A 78 1.68 -12.81 -18.13
C ALA A 78 0.24 -12.44 -18.49
N ASP A 79 -0.70 -12.99 -17.71
CA ASP A 79 -2.14 -12.70 -17.84
C ASP A 79 -2.50 -11.30 -17.33
N LEU A 80 -1.65 -10.71 -16.48
CA LEU A 80 -1.82 -9.37 -15.94
C LEU A 80 -0.83 -8.39 -16.56
N PRO A 81 -1.25 -7.12 -16.76
CA PRO A 81 -0.36 -6.08 -17.26
C PRO A 81 0.81 -5.89 -16.30
N ILE A 82 2.02 -5.88 -16.86
CA ILE A 82 3.25 -5.63 -16.10
C ILE A 82 3.60 -4.14 -16.20
N ILE A 83 3.63 -3.45 -15.06
CA ILE A 83 4.01 -2.05 -14.95
C ILE A 83 5.45 -1.91 -14.45
N SER A 84 6.22 -1.09 -15.16
CA SER A 84 7.65 -0.89 -14.92
C SER A 84 8.04 0.59 -14.80
N LYS A 85 7.23 1.47 -15.39
CA LYS A 85 7.38 2.92 -15.34
C LYS A 85 6.00 3.56 -15.27
N TYR A 86 5.95 4.81 -14.81
CA TYR A 86 4.68 5.56 -14.70
C TYR A 86 3.89 5.64 -16.01
N SER A 87 4.56 5.66 -17.18
CA SER A 87 3.85 5.66 -18.46
C SER A 87 3.05 4.38 -18.74
N ASP A 88 3.40 3.25 -18.08
CA ASP A 88 2.69 1.97 -18.24
C ASP A 88 1.30 1.98 -17.58
N ILE A 89 1.03 2.93 -16.66
CA ILE A 89 -0.27 3.06 -15.97
C ILE A 89 -1.42 3.29 -16.96
N LYS A 90 -1.13 3.86 -18.13
CA LYS A 90 -2.11 4.02 -19.21
C LYS A 90 -2.70 2.70 -19.73
N LYS A 91 -2.01 1.58 -19.50
CA LYS A 91 -2.44 0.23 -19.91
C LYS A 91 -3.43 -0.41 -18.93
N LEU A 92 -3.60 0.18 -17.74
CA LEU A 92 -4.49 -0.35 -16.72
C LEU A 92 -5.95 0.00 -17.02
N ASP A 93 -6.85 -0.83 -16.51
CA ASP A 93 -8.27 -0.52 -16.42
C ASP A 93 -8.53 0.56 -15.35
N ASP A 94 -9.78 0.98 -15.21
CA ASP A 94 -10.14 2.06 -14.29
C ASP A 94 -9.91 1.69 -12.83
N PHE A 95 -10.11 0.42 -12.47
CA PHE A 95 -9.79 -0.05 -11.12
C PHE A 95 -8.28 -0.05 -10.86
N GLY A 96 -7.47 -0.53 -11.81
CA GLY A 96 -6.02 -0.50 -11.72
C GLY A 96 -5.45 0.92 -11.61
N LYS A 97 -5.99 1.89 -12.36
CA LYS A 97 -5.63 3.31 -12.23
C LYS A 97 -5.97 3.85 -10.84
N LYS A 98 -7.20 3.60 -10.36
CA LYS A 98 -7.65 4.02 -9.02
C LYS A 98 -6.80 3.40 -7.91
N LEU A 99 -6.44 2.11 -8.03
CA LEU A 99 -5.56 1.44 -7.09
C LEU A 99 -4.16 2.07 -7.11
N PHE A 100 -3.60 2.35 -8.28
CA PHE A 100 -2.30 3.01 -8.40
C PHE A 100 -2.29 4.42 -7.79
N GLU A 101 -3.36 5.20 -7.95
CA GLU A 101 -3.50 6.50 -7.28
C GLU A 101 -3.54 6.36 -5.76
N LEU A 102 -4.24 5.35 -5.24
CA LEU A 102 -4.22 5.02 -3.81
C LEU A 102 -2.80 4.67 -3.35
N GLU A 103 -2.07 3.85 -4.10
CA GLU A 103 -0.67 3.51 -3.79
C GLU A 103 0.20 4.76 -3.74
N CYS A 104 0.08 5.66 -4.73
CA CYS A 104 0.84 6.93 -4.75
C CYS A 104 0.57 7.75 -3.49
N ARG A 105 -0.71 7.90 -3.10
CA ARG A 105 -1.08 8.62 -1.87
C ARG A 105 -0.52 7.94 -0.63
N CYS A 106 -0.54 6.61 -0.57
CA CYS A 106 0.02 5.86 0.56
C CYS A 106 1.54 6.06 0.67
N THR A 107 2.26 6.01 -0.46
CA THR A 107 3.71 6.29 -0.50
C THR A 107 4.00 7.72 -0.07
N ASP A 108 3.23 8.70 -0.53
CA ASP A 108 3.42 10.10 -0.15
C ASP A 108 3.17 10.32 1.36
N LEU A 109 2.17 9.66 1.96
CA LEU A 109 1.97 9.68 3.41
C LEU A 109 3.11 8.99 4.17
N TYR A 110 3.60 7.85 3.66
CA TYR A 110 4.73 7.15 4.27
C TYR A 110 6.00 8.00 4.27
N ASN A 111 6.25 8.73 3.18
CA ASN A 111 7.40 9.62 3.04
C ASN A 111 7.45 10.74 4.09
N LEU A 112 6.31 11.16 4.64
CA LEU A 112 6.26 12.14 5.72
C LEU A 112 6.84 11.59 7.04
N GLY A 113 6.92 10.27 7.19
CA GLY A 113 7.50 9.61 8.36
C GLY A 113 9.03 9.53 8.36
N TYR A 114 9.70 9.93 7.27
CA TYR A 114 11.16 9.96 7.24
C TYR A 114 11.73 11.11 8.08
N LYS A 115 12.95 10.91 8.60
CA LYS A 115 13.71 11.97 9.31
C LYS A 115 13.81 13.25 8.47
N ASN A 116 14.02 13.09 7.17
CA ASN A 116 13.93 14.14 6.17
C ASN A 116 12.79 13.76 5.20
N PRO A 117 11.60 14.35 5.33
CA PRO A 117 10.46 14.01 4.47
C PRO A 117 10.77 14.16 2.98
N LEU A 118 10.29 13.21 2.18
CA LEU A 118 10.42 13.27 0.71
C LEU A 118 9.21 14.01 0.08
N PRO A 119 9.40 14.68 -1.06
CA PRO A 119 8.29 15.31 -1.77
C PRO A 119 7.30 14.28 -2.33
N CYS A 120 6.04 14.69 -2.48
CA CYS A 120 5.01 13.89 -3.14
C CYS A 120 5.41 13.49 -4.56
N GLY A 121 4.85 12.38 -5.04
CA GLY A 121 5.12 11.89 -6.39
C GLY A 121 6.30 10.93 -6.49
N THR A 122 6.74 10.36 -5.36
CA THR A 122 7.89 9.44 -5.33
C THR A 122 7.58 8.17 -6.14
N GLU A 123 6.37 7.65 -6.01
CA GLU A 123 5.93 6.43 -6.69
C GLU A 123 5.95 6.57 -8.22
N GLN A 124 5.66 7.77 -8.73
CA GLN A 124 5.63 8.12 -10.16
C GLN A 124 7.03 8.41 -10.72
N ARG A 125 7.97 8.88 -9.88
CA ARG A 125 9.35 9.20 -10.26
C ARG A 125 10.32 8.04 -10.04
N SER A 126 9.89 7.02 -9.28
CA SER A 126 10.71 5.87 -8.96
C SER A 126 11.18 5.14 -10.21
N GLN A 127 12.48 4.88 -10.27
CA GLN A 127 13.09 4.05 -11.30
C GLN A 127 13.21 2.63 -10.77
N ILE A 128 13.12 1.65 -11.67
CA ILE A 128 13.34 0.25 -11.29
C ILE A 128 14.76 0.08 -10.79
N ILE A 129 14.90 -0.58 -9.65
CA ILE A 129 16.22 -0.88 -9.08
C ILE A 129 16.83 -2.05 -9.88
N ILE A 130 17.90 -1.77 -10.62
CA ILE A 130 18.69 -2.80 -11.31
C ILE A 130 19.93 -3.07 -10.46
N LYS A 131 20.07 -4.31 -9.97
CA LYS A 131 21.25 -4.73 -9.23
C LYS A 131 22.19 -5.49 -10.15
N ASN A 132 23.29 -4.84 -10.53
CA ASN A 132 24.41 -5.46 -11.22
C ASN A 132 25.18 -6.28 -10.17
N GLN A 133 25.24 -7.60 -10.34
CA GLN A 133 26.10 -8.47 -9.53
C GLN A 133 27.50 -8.51 -10.12
#